data_AF-A0A858R6H3-F1
#
_entry.id   AF-A0A858R6H3-F1
#
_cell.length_a   1.000
_cell.length_b   1.000
_cell.length_c   1.000
_cell.angle_alpha   90.00
_cell.angle_beta   90.00
_cell.angle_gamma   90.00
#
_symmetry.space_group_name_H-M   'P 1'
#
loop_
_entity.id
_entity.type
_entity.pdbx_description
1 polymer ?
#
loop_
_entity_poly.entity_id
_entity_poly.type
_entity_poly.pdbx_seq_one_letter_code
_entity_poly.pdbx_strand_id
1 'polypeptide(L)'
;MWLGGLTLALGGVFLARYAIEQGLLGPAARMTLAVLLGLALVLGGEWLRRRPLARDLGRIRGDQVPSALVAAGLSIASAAIYASFALHDLLGPATTFVALAAFCLAAQGLALRHGALVALLGLAGGLAFPALIPSDTPSAWTLLAWLLLLTIATLAAARRLGTPWLALPVLAGHAVWTVGLLHLFPRGAADWAALLYVLAVPPLVTWATLGNRAKRRLAAGMAEASGWLATVLAVVLAGCRTGPPPAGPRRSWWVCSSSPSRPPNPDAGACPWRRGC
;
A
#
# COMPACT_ATOMS: atom_id res chain seq x y z
N MET A 1 -29.56 8.96 -2.55
CA MET A 1 -28.73 10.19 -2.46
C MET A 1 -27.28 9.96 -2.90
N TRP A 2 -26.64 8.82 -2.57
CA TRP A 2 -25.36 8.38 -3.18
C TRP A 2 -25.40 8.20 -4.71
N LEU A 3 -26.58 7.91 -5.26
CA LEU A 3 -26.77 7.78 -6.71
C LEU A 3 -26.46 9.07 -7.49
N GLY A 4 -26.56 10.26 -6.88
CA GLY A 4 -26.21 11.52 -7.55
C GLY A 4 -24.71 11.65 -7.82
N GLY A 5 -23.88 11.33 -6.83
CA GLY A 5 -22.42 11.26 -7.02
C GLY A 5 -22.03 10.13 -7.97
N LEU A 6 -22.71 8.98 -7.87
CA LEU A 6 -22.47 7.84 -8.75
C LEU A 6 -22.83 8.15 -10.22
N THR A 7 -23.94 8.84 -10.47
CA THR A 7 -24.36 9.25 -11.82
C THR A 7 -23.44 10.31 -12.42
N LEU A 8 -22.93 11.26 -11.63
CA LEU A 8 -21.92 12.21 -12.09
C LEU A 8 -20.59 11.52 -12.42
N ALA A 9 -20.16 10.57 -11.59
CA ALA A 9 -18.97 9.76 -11.85
C ALA A 9 -19.12 8.92 -13.13
N LEU A 10 -20.25 8.23 -13.29
CA LEU A 10 -20.58 7.45 -14.48
C LEU A 10 -20.68 8.36 -15.72
N GLY A 11 -21.32 9.52 -15.61
CA GLY A 11 -21.41 10.51 -16.68
C GLY A 11 -20.04 10.99 -17.15
N GLY A 12 -19.09 11.22 -16.24
CA GLY A 12 -17.71 11.54 -16.58
C GLY A 12 -17.00 10.42 -17.35
N VAL A 13 -17.16 9.17 -16.91
CA VAL A 13 -16.60 7.99 -17.60
C VAL A 13 -17.20 7.83 -19.00
N PHE A 14 -18.52 7.99 -19.15
CA PHE A 14 -19.20 7.91 -20.45
C PHE A 14 -18.81 9.05 -21.38
N LEU A 15 -18.68 10.28 -20.88
CA LEU A 15 -18.23 11.42 -21.67
C LEU A 15 -16.79 11.20 -22.16
N ALA A 16 -15.91 10.68 -21.30
CA ALA A 16 -14.55 10.31 -21.69
C ALA A 16 -14.56 9.22 -22.77
N ARG A 17 -15.35 8.16 -22.61
CA ARG A 17 -15.49 7.09 -23.62
C ARG A 17 -16.00 7.61 -24.96
N TYR A 18 -17.00 8.50 -24.95
CA TYR A 18 -17.52 9.12 -26.16
C TYR A 18 -16.43 9.94 -26.89
N ALA A 19 -15.60 10.69 -26.16
CA ALA A 19 -14.49 11.45 -26.75
C ALA A 19 -13.37 10.54 -27.29
N ILE A 20 -13.25 9.30 -26.79
CA ILE A 20 -12.32 8.28 -27.30
C ILE A 20 -12.79 7.77 -28.67
N GLU A 21 -14.07 7.41 -28.78
CA GLU A 21 -14.66 6.80 -29.98
C GLU A 21 -14.67 7.75 -31.18
N GLN A 22 -14.70 9.07 -30.94
CA GLN A 22 -14.64 10.08 -32.01
C GLN A 22 -13.20 10.42 -32.48
N GLY A 23 -12.15 9.84 -31.88
CA GLY A 23 -10.75 10.08 -32.27
C GLY A 23 -10.24 11.52 -32.05
N LEU A 24 -11.06 12.40 -31.46
CA LEU A 24 -10.79 13.84 -31.38
C LEU A 24 -9.72 14.25 -30.34
N LEU A 25 -9.49 13.41 -29.32
CA LEU A 25 -8.59 13.72 -28.21
C LEU A 25 -7.47 12.70 -28.09
N GLY A 26 -6.22 13.17 -28.06
CA GLY A 26 -5.06 12.34 -27.75
C GLY A 26 -5.06 11.87 -26.28
N PRO A 27 -4.26 10.83 -25.94
CA PRO A 27 -4.21 10.26 -24.59
C PRO A 27 -3.98 11.29 -23.47
N ALA A 28 -3.05 12.24 -23.70
CA ALA A 28 -2.74 13.30 -22.74
C ALA A 28 -3.91 14.27 -22.49
N ALA A 29 -4.68 14.62 -23.53
CA ALA A 29 -5.84 15.51 -23.40
C ALA A 29 -6.97 14.84 -22.58
N ARG A 30 -7.16 13.53 -22.74
CA ARG A 30 -8.16 12.77 -21.98
C ARG A 30 -7.82 12.73 -20.49
N MET A 31 -6.55 12.47 -20.16
CA MET A 31 -6.09 12.39 -18.78
C MET A 31 -6.09 13.75 -18.08
N THR A 32 -5.69 14.82 -18.79
CA THR A 32 -5.78 16.18 -18.25
C THR A 32 -7.23 16.60 -17.98
N LEU A 33 -8.18 16.31 -18.88
CA LEU A 33 -9.60 16.55 -18.64
C LEU A 33 -10.14 15.72 -17.46
N ALA A 34 -9.73 14.47 -17.31
CA ALA A 34 -10.14 13.64 -16.17
C ALA A 34 -9.64 14.21 -14.84
N VAL A 35 -8.37 14.65 -14.78
CA VAL A 35 -7.82 15.32 -13.59
C VAL A 35 -8.55 16.64 -13.30
N LEU A 36 -8.81 17.45 -14.33
CA LEU A 36 -9.56 18.71 -14.19
C LEU A 36 -10.99 18.48 -13.70
N LEU A 37 -11.67 17.46 -14.22
CA LEU A 37 -13.00 17.06 -13.78
C LEU A 37 -12.99 16.62 -12.31
N GLY A 38 -12.03 15.76 -11.94
CA GLY A 38 -11.84 15.33 -10.56
C GLY A 38 -11.62 16.51 -9.60
N LEU A 39 -10.78 17.46 -10.00
CA LEU A 39 -10.53 18.69 -9.25
C LEU A 39 -11.79 19.56 -9.15
N ALA A 40 -12.54 19.73 -10.25
CA ALA A 40 -13.78 20.49 -10.28
C ALA A 40 -14.84 19.90 -9.35
N LEU A 41 -14.97 18.57 -9.30
CA LEU A 41 -15.85 17.86 -8.37
C LEU A 41 -15.45 18.07 -6.90
N VAL A 42 -14.15 17.98 -6.61
CA VAL A 42 -13.60 18.24 -5.28
C VAL A 42 -13.89 19.69 -4.84
N LEU A 43 -13.61 20.67 -5.70
CA LEU A 43 -13.86 22.08 -5.44
C LEU A 43 -15.36 22.37 -5.33
N GLY A 44 -16.19 21.72 -6.15
CA GLY A 44 -17.65 21.80 -6.10
C GLY A 44 -18.21 21.28 -4.78
N GLY A 45 -17.69 20.16 -4.27
CA GLY A 45 -18.04 19.64 -2.95
C GLY A 45 -17.66 20.59 -1.81
N GLU A 46 -16.45 21.15 -1.86
CA GLU A 46 -15.98 22.15 -0.89
C GLU A 46 -16.82 23.44 -0.95
N TRP A 47 -17.19 23.90 -2.14
CA TRP A 47 -18.01 25.09 -2.35
C TRP A 47 -19.45 24.89 -1.87
N LEU A 48 -20.04 23.71 -2.14
CA LEU A 48 -21.38 23.38 -1.67
C LEU A 48 -21.43 23.32 -0.14
N ARG A 49 -20.37 22.79 0.52
CA ARG A 49 -20.24 22.81 1.98
C ARG A 49 -20.26 24.23 2.56
N ARG A 50 -19.77 25.23 1.83
CA ARG A 50 -19.72 26.62 2.30
C ARG A 50 -21.08 27.32 2.24
N ARG A 51 -22.03 26.85 1.43
CA ARG A 51 -23.34 27.48 1.27
C ARG A 51 -24.28 27.21 2.46
N PRO A 52 -25.08 28.19 2.90
CA PRO A 52 -26.00 28.05 4.04
C PRO A 52 -27.11 27.01 3.80
N LEU A 53 -27.59 26.87 2.56
CA LEU A 53 -28.65 25.91 2.19
C LEU A 53 -28.27 24.43 2.51
N ALA A 54 -27.00 24.09 2.34
CA ALA A 54 -26.45 22.76 2.66
C ALA A 54 -26.40 22.52 4.19
N ARG A 55 -26.12 23.57 4.98
CA ARG A 55 -26.14 23.50 6.45
C ARG A 55 -27.54 23.30 7.00
N ASP A 56 -28.56 23.93 6.40
CA ASP A 56 -29.95 23.82 6.84
C ASP A 56 -30.56 22.47 6.48
N LEU A 57 -30.32 21.96 5.26
CA LEU A 57 -30.74 20.62 4.85
C LEU A 57 -30.02 19.52 5.63
N GLY A 58 -28.72 19.70 5.93
CA GLY A 58 -27.91 18.76 6.71
C GLY A 58 -28.31 18.63 8.17
N ARG A 59 -29.05 19.60 8.72
CA ARG A 59 -29.63 19.54 10.07
C ARG A 59 -30.83 18.60 10.16
N ILE A 60 -31.50 18.31 9.04
CA ILE A 60 -32.75 17.53 8.98
C ILE A 60 -32.52 16.15 8.34
N ARG A 61 -31.66 16.05 7.32
CA ARG A 61 -31.26 14.80 6.66
C ARG A 61 -29.77 14.87 6.35
N GLY A 62 -28.95 14.10 7.07
CA GLY A 62 -27.48 14.18 7.03
C GLY A 62 -26.92 14.47 5.62
N ASP A 63 -26.32 15.65 5.47
CA ASP A 63 -25.90 16.18 4.17
C ASP A 63 -24.60 15.50 3.69
N GLN A 64 -24.77 14.31 3.09
CA GLN A 64 -23.68 13.54 2.50
C GLN A 64 -23.36 13.97 1.06
N VAL A 65 -24.06 14.96 0.51
CA VAL A 65 -23.89 15.41 -0.88
C VAL A 65 -22.49 15.99 -1.12
N PRO A 66 -21.96 16.90 -0.27
CA PRO A 66 -20.59 17.41 -0.42
C PRO A 66 -19.53 16.31 -0.33
N SER A 67 -19.70 15.36 0.61
CA SER A 67 -18.77 14.24 0.76
C SER A 67 -18.80 13.28 -0.43
N ALA A 68 -19.96 13.08 -1.05
CA ALA A 68 -20.09 12.22 -2.22
C ALA A 68 -19.41 12.84 -3.45
N LEU A 69 -19.53 14.17 -3.65
CA LEU A 69 -18.82 14.86 -4.72
C LEU A 69 -17.30 14.77 -4.55
N VAL A 70 -16.81 15.00 -3.34
CA VAL A 70 -15.38 14.90 -3.05
C VAL A 70 -14.87 13.47 -3.25
N ALA A 71 -15.61 12.47 -2.78
CA ALA A 71 -15.27 11.07 -2.99
C ALA A 71 -15.19 10.73 -4.48
N ALA A 72 -16.20 11.12 -5.27
CA ALA A 72 -16.21 10.90 -6.71
C ALA A 72 -15.03 11.60 -7.40
N GLY A 73 -14.73 12.85 -7.04
CA GLY A 73 -13.60 13.59 -7.60
C GLY A 73 -12.25 12.95 -7.28
N LEU A 74 -12.06 12.46 -6.05
CA LEU A 74 -10.87 11.70 -5.66
C LEU A 74 -10.75 10.37 -6.43
N SER A 75 -11.85 9.63 -6.59
CA SER A 75 -11.85 8.38 -7.37
C SER A 75 -11.50 8.61 -8.84
N ILE A 76 -12.00 9.69 -9.46
CA ILE A 76 -11.65 10.03 -10.85
C ILE A 76 -10.18 10.44 -10.94
N ALA A 77 -9.69 11.25 -10.00
CA ALA A 77 -8.30 11.69 -9.99
C ALA A 77 -7.32 10.50 -9.83
N SER A 78 -7.59 9.57 -8.91
CA SER A 78 -6.75 8.37 -8.77
C SER A 78 -6.79 7.48 -10.01
N ALA A 79 -7.97 7.28 -10.59
CA ALA A 79 -8.12 6.51 -11.82
C ALA A 79 -7.36 7.15 -12.99
N ALA A 80 -7.39 8.49 -13.11
CA ALA A 80 -6.67 9.22 -14.15
C ALA A 80 -5.15 9.11 -13.98
N ILE A 81 -4.62 9.22 -12.74
CA ILE A 81 -3.19 9.04 -12.47
C ILE A 81 -2.76 7.62 -12.84
N TYR A 82 -3.52 6.61 -12.40
CA TYR A 82 -3.23 5.21 -12.72
C TYR A 82 -3.31 4.93 -14.23
N ALA A 83 -4.35 5.41 -14.91
CA ALA A 83 -4.49 5.22 -16.36
C ALA A 83 -3.39 5.92 -17.16
N SER A 84 -2.94 7.09 -16.69
CA SER A 84 -1.81 7.80 -17.32
C SER A 84 -0.51 6.99 -17.26
N PHE A 85 -0.30 6.24 -16.17
CA PHE A 85 0.82 5.33 -16.01
C PHE A 85 0.60 4.02 -16.79
N ALA A 86 -0.45 3.26 -16.48
CA ALA A 86 -0.60 1.88 -16.92
C ALA A 86 -1.12 1.70 -18.36
N LEU A 87 -1.87 2.67 -18.90
CA LEU A 87 -2.53 2.53 -20.21
C LEU A 87 -1.89 3.40 -21.30
N HIS A 88 -1.13 4.43 -20.92
CA HIS A 88 -0.66 5.45 -21.86
C HIS A 88 0.83 5.76 -21.77
N ASP A 89 1.57 5.14 -20.84
CA ASP A 89 3.01 5.38 -20.61
C ASP A 89 3.39 6.87 -20.53
N LEU A 90 2.45 7.73 -20.11
CA LEU A 90 2.62 9.18 -20.05
C LEU A 90 3.49 9.59 -18.85
N LEU A 91 3.51 8.75 -17.82
CA LEU A 91 4.21 8.99 -16.56
C LEU A 91 5.21 7.87 -16.31
N GLY A 92 6.41 8.23 -15.88
CA GLY A 92 7.36 7.26 -15.35
C GLY A 92 6.94 6.74 -13.96
N PRO A 93 7.57 5.66 -13.47
CA PRO A 93 7.27 5.12 -12.14
C PRO A 93 7.46 6.16 -11.01
N ALA A 94 8.55 6.93 -11.05
CA ALA A 94 8.87 7.92 -10.01
C ALA A 94 7.85 9.05 -9.94
N THR A 95 7.44 9.63 -11.08
CA THR A 95 6.45 10.72 -11.11
C THR A 95 5.08 10.22 -10.67
N THR A 96 4.72 8.99 -11.03
CA THR A 96 3.48 8.33 -10.59
C THR A 96 3.46 8.17 -9.07
N PHE A 97 4.55 7.68 -8.46
CA PHE A 97 4.65 7.57 -7.00
C PHE A 97 4.49 8.92 -6.31
N VAL A 98 5.12 9.99 -6.81
CA VAL A 98 4.99 11.33 -6.24
C VAL A 98 3.56 11.87 -6.38
N ALA A 99 2.95 11.71 -7.56
CA ALA A 99 1.57 12.14 -7.81
C ALA A 99 0.58 11.41 -6.88
N LEU A 100 0.80 10.10 -6.66
CA LEU A 100 -0.01 9.29 -5.77
C LEU A 100 0.22 9.65 -4.29
N ALA A 101 1.45 9.97 -3.88
CA ALA A 101 1.73 10.46 -2.53
C ALA A 101 0.96 11.75 -2.26
N ALA A 102 1.04 12.70 -3.21
CA ALA A 102 0.31 13.95 -3.14
C ALA A 102 -1.21 13.72 -3.10
N PHE A 103 -1.72 12.79 -3.90
CA PHE A 103 -3.12 12.39 -3.90
C PHE A 103 -3.56 11.84 -2.52
N CYS A 104 -2.83 10.90 -1.94
CA CYS A 104 -3.16 10.35 -0.62
C CYS A 104 -3.14 11.43 0.47
N LEU A 105 -2.13 12.31 0.47
CA LEU A 105 -2.07 13.42 1.41
C LEU A 105 -3.23 14.41 1.23
N ALA A 106 -3.58 14.75 -0.01
CA ALA A 106 -4.74 15.56 -0.31
C ALA A 106 -6.04 14.90 0.18
N ALA A 107 -6.23 13.61 -0.09
CA ALA A 107 -7.39 12.84 0.37
C ALA A 107 -7.51 12.86 1.91
N GLN A 108 -6.41 12.64 2.64
CA GLN A 108 -6.42 12.71 4.10
C GLN A 108 -6.68 14.13 4.62
N GLY A 109 -6.15 15.16 3.95
CA GLY A 109 -6.44 16.56 4.25
C GLY A 109 -7.92 16.92 4.05
N LEU A 110 -8.53 16.43 2.97
CA LEU A 110 -9.95 16.62 2.68
C LEU A 110 -10.85 15.82 3.62
N ALA A 111 -10.38 14.67 4.10
CA ALA A 111 -11.10 13.86 5.08
C ALA A 111 -11.36 14.61 6.39
N LEU A 112 -10.45 15.50 6.80
CA LEU A 112 -10.68 16.36 7.96
C LEU A 112 -11.91 17.26 7.82
N ARG A 113 -12.33 17.55 6.57
CA ARG A 113 -13.46 18.43 6.26
C ARG A 113 -14.74 17.68 5.86
N HIS A 114 -14.60 16.47 5.32
CA HIS A 114 -15.69 15.68 4.73
C HIS A 114 -15.99 14.37 5.48
N GLY A 115 -15.17 14.02 6.47
CA GLY A 115 -15.38 12.89 7.37
C GLY A 115 -14.56 11.64 7.04
N ALA A 116 -14.83 10.58 7.81
CA ALA A 116 -14.04 9.36 7.83
C ALA A 116 -14.09 8.54 6.52
N LEU A 117 -15.18 8.60 5.75
CA LEU A 117 -15.27 7.85 4.49
C LEU A 117 -14.27 8.33 3.44
N VAL A 118 -13.94 9.62 3.43
CA VAL A 118 -12.92 10.17 2.53
C VAL A 118 -11.52 9.72 2.96
N ALA A 119 -11.27 9.58 4.27
CA ALA A 119 -10.01 9.02 4.77
C ALA A 119 -9.82 7.56 4.34
N LEU A 120 -10.90 6.76 4.34
CA LEU A 120 -10.88 5.40 3.84
C LEU A 120 -10.54 5.33 2.36
N LEU A 121 -11.10 6.22 1.53
CA LEU A 121 -10.81 6.26 0.11
C LEU A 121 -9.33 6.56 -0.14
N GLY A 122 -8.75 7.52 0.60
CA GLY A 122 -7.33 7.82 0.56
C GLY A 122 -6.45 6.64 1.00
N LEU A 123 -6.88 5.91 2.04
CA LEU A 123 -6.21 4.69 2.51
C LEU A 123 -6.31 3.56 1.47
N ALA A 124 -7.51 3.29 0.94
CA ALA A 124 -7.76 2.23 -0.02
C ALA A 124 -6.96 2.44 -1.30
N GLY A 125 -6.92 3.67 -1.83
CA GLY A 125 -6.06 4.03 -2.94
C GLY A 125 -4.59 3.78 -2.59
N GLY A 126 -4.11 4.34 -1.47
CA GLY A 126 -2.72 4.21 -1.03
C GLY A 126 -2.24 2.77 -0.82
N LEU A 127 -3.13 1.88 -0.37
CA LEU A 127 -2.84 0.45 -0.21
C LEU A 127 -2.86 -0.32 -1.53
N ALA A 128 -3.67 0.11 -2.51
CA ALA A 128 -3.77 -0.54 -3.81
C ALA A 128 -2.55 -0.23 -4.69
N PHE A 129 -2.07 1.03 -4.69
CA PHE A 129 -1.09 1.47 -5.68
C PHE A 129 0.22 0.68 -5.79
N PRO A 130 0.88 0.25 -4.69
CA PRO A 130 2.13 -0.49 -4.82
C PRO A 130 1.95 -1.88 -5.44
N ALA A 131 0.74 -2.45 -5.41
CA ALA A 131 0.42 -3.69 -6.12
C ALA A 131 0.09 -3.45 -7.60
N LEU A 132 -0.31 -2.22 -7.96
CA LEU A 132 -0.74 -1.84 -9.31
C LEU A 132 0.41 -1.29 -10.17
N ILE A 133 1.53 -0.88 -9.56
CA ILE A 133 2.68 -0.29 -10.26
C ILE A 133 3.81 -1.32 -10.28
N PRO A 134 4.05 -1.98 -11.43
CA PRO A 134 5.24 -2.79 -11.61
C PRO A 134 6.49 -1.92 -11.44
N SER A 135 7.48 -2.42 -10.72
CA SER A 135 8.77 -1.76 -10.57
C SER A 135 9.87 -2.70 -11.03
N ASP A 136 10.78 -2.19 -11.86
CA ASP A 136 11.91 -2.97 -12.40
C ASP A 136 12.91 -3.36 -11.30
N THR A 137 12.94 -2.59 -10.21
CA THR A 137 13.73 -2.87 -9.00
C THR A 137 12.84 -2.84 -7.75
N PRO A 138 12.10 -3.92 -7.45
CA PRO A 138 11.26 -4.00 -6.27
C PRO A 138 12.14 -3.87 -5.02
N SER A 139 11.90 -2.84 -4.21
CA SER A 139 12.63 -2.63 -2.95
C SER A 139 11.66 -2.70 -1.78
N ALA A 140 11.95 -3.60 -0.83
CA ALA A 140 11.15 -3.74 0.39
C ALA A 140 11.16 -2.44 1.21
N TRP A 141 12.28 -1.71 1.20
CA TRP A 141 12.44 -0.47 1.94
C TRP A 141 11.58 0.68 1.41
N THR A 142 11.49 0.86 0.09
CA THR A 142 10.64 1.91 -0.51
C THR A 142 9.16 1.62 -0.26
N LEU A 143 8.75 0.35 -0.39
CA LEU A 143 7.38 -0.08 -0.08
C LEU A 143 7.05 0.16 1.40
N LEU A 144 7.98 -0.19 2.30
CA LEU A 144 7.82 0.05 3.74
C LEU A 144 7.69 1.56 4.05
N ALA A 145 8.56 2.39 3.48
CA ALA A 145 8.52 3.85 3.66
C ALA A 145 7.19 4.45 3.18
N TRP A 146 6.70 4.01 2.01
CA TRP A 146 5.40 4.39 1.48
C TRP A 146 4.25 4.01 2.42
N LEU A 147 4.21 2.74 2.84
CA LEU A 147 3.16 2.24 3.71
C LEU A 147 3.18 2.95 5.07
N LEU A 148 4.36 3.22 5.63
CA LEU A 148 4.51 3.93 6.90
C LEU A 148 4.02 5.38 6.79
N LEU A 149 4.38 6.08 5.69
CA LEU A 149 3.89 7.43 5.41
C LEU A 149 2.36 7.47 5.31
N LEU A 150 1.77 6.54 4.55
CA LEU A 150 0.32 6.40 4.40
C LEU A 150 -0.37 6.14 5.76
N THR A 151 0.24 5.29 6.57
CA THR A 151 -0.25 4.90 7.90
C THR A 151 -0.27 6.10 8.84
N ILE A 152 0.84 6.83 8.92
CA ILE A 152 0.96 8.05 9.73
C ILE A 152 -0.10 9.07 9.29
N ALA A 153 -0.24 9.30 7.98
CA ALA A 153 -1.23 10.25 7.46
C ALA A 153 -2.68 9.86 7.82
N THR A 154 -3.02 8.58 7.64
CA THR A 154 -4.37 8.07 7.90
C THR A 154 -4.69 8.06 9.40
N LEU A 155 -3.74 7.64 10.24
CA LEU A 155 -3.92 7.63 11.70
C LEU A 155 -3.94 9.05 12.28
N ALA A 156 -3.16 9.98 11.74
CA ALA A 156 -3.25 11.40 12.10
C ALA A 156 -4.63 11.97 11.75
N ALA A 157 -5.17 11.64 10.57
CA ALA A 157 -6.53 12.01 10.18
C ALA A 157 -7.56 11.38 11.13
N ALA A 158 -7.49 10.07 11.38
CA ALA A 158 -8.39 9.34 12.28
C ALA A 158 -8.46 9.95 13.68
N ARG A 159 -7.29 10.39 14.18
CA ARG A 159 -7.17 11.03 15.48
C ARG A 159 -7.82 12.42 15.53
N ARG A 160 -7.57 13.25 14.52
CA ARG A 160 -8.20 14.58 14.39
C ARG A 160 -9.72 14.49 14.18
N LEU A 161 -10.18 13.45 13.48
CA LEU A 161 -11.59 13.12 13.29
C LEU A 161 -12.23 12.47 14.53
N GLY A 162 -11.46 12.12 15.56
CA GLY A 162 -11.97 11.41 16.74
C GLY A 162 -12.54 10.04 16.43
N THR A 163 -12.18 9.42 15.31
CA THR A 163 -12.82 8.24 14.74
C THR A 163 -11.89 7.02 14.84
N PRO A 164 -11.88 6.28 15.96
CA PRO A 164 -10.91 5.22 16.21
C PRO A 164 -11.13 3.99 15.33
N TRP A 165 -12.34 3.80 14.78
CA TRP A 165 -12.63 2.63 13.95
C TRP A 165 -11.78 2.63 12.67
N LEU A 166 -11.29 3.79 12.21
CA LEU A 166 -10.33 3.89 11.10
C LEU A 166 -9.02 3.15 11.35
N ALA A 167 -8.71 2.77 12.59
CA ALA A 167 -7.58 1.89 12.89
C ALA A 167 -7.79 0.46 12.35
N LEU A 168 -9.04 -0.04 12.29
CA LEU A 168 -9.36 -1.38 11.77
C LEU A 168 -8.93 -1.57 10.30
N PRO A 169 -9.35 -0.73 9.34
CA PRO A 169 -8.96 -0.88 7.94
C PRO A 169 -7.47 -0.64 7.72
N VAL A 170 -6.83 0.22 8.54
CA VAL A 170 -5.38 0.37 8.56
C VAL A 170 -4.75 -0.98 8.92
N LEU A 171 -5.10 -1.57 10.07
CA LEU A 171 -4.59 -2.87 10.51
C LEU A 171 -4.85 -3.99 9.49
N ALA A 172 -6.03 -4.02 8.87
CA ALA A 172 -6.36 -4.98 7.82
C ALA A 172 -5.43 -4.83 6.60
N GLY A 173 -5.20 -3.60 6.14
CA GLY A 173 -4.26 -3.30 5.06
C GLY A 173 -2.83 -3.71 5.40
N HIS A 174 -2.40 -3.48 6.65
CA HIS A 174 -1.09 -3.92 7.14
C HIS A 174 -0.95 -5.43 7.12
N ALA A 175 -1.98 -6.17 7.58
CA ALA A 175 -1.96 -7.63 7.58
C ALA A 175 -1.81 -8.18 6.16
N VAL A 176 -2.57 -7.64 5.21
CA VAL A 176 -2.49 -8.01 3.78
C VAL A 176 -1.10 -7.78 3.22
N TRP A 177 -0.52 -6.59 3.43
CA TRP A 177 0.82 -6.27 2.93
C TRP A 177 1.94 -7.03 3.66
N THR A 178 1.75 -7.42 4.91
CA THR A 178 2.72 -8.26 5.64
C THR A 178 2.81 -9.64 5.00
N VAL A 179 1.66 -10.24 4.68
CA VAL A 179 1.61 -11.50 3.91
C VAL A 179 2.18 -11.29 2.51
N GLY A 180 1.83 -10.19 1.84
CA GLY A 180 2.37 -9.82 0.53
C GLY A 180 3.90 -9.73 0.51
N LEU A 181 4.51 -9.06 1.50
CA LEU A 181 5.97 -8.94 1.63
C LEU A 181 6.67 -10.31 1.71
N LEU A 182 6.10 -11.25 2.45
CA LEU A 182 6.64 -12.61 2.59
C LEU A 182 6.56 -13.43 1.29
N HIS A 183 5.58 -13.14 0.44
CA HIS A 183 5.42 -13.81 -0.85
C HIS A 183 6.19 -13.15 -1.99
N LEU A 184 6.35 -11.82 -1.96
CA LEU A 184 6.94 -11.03 -3.04
C LEU A 184 8.47 -10.94 -2.96
N PHE A 185 9.06 -11.07 -1.77
CA PHE A 185 10.50 -10.87 -1.56
C PHE A 185 11.21 -12.16 -1.11
N PRO A 186 12.46 -12.40 -1.56
CA PRO A 186 13.27 -13.52 -1.11
C PRO A 186 13.50 -13.49 0.42
N ARG A 187 13.61 -14.69 1.01
CA ARG A 187 13.89 -14.89 2.43
C ARG A 187 15.18 -14.16 2.83
N GLY A 188 15.17 -13.45 3.96
CA GLY A 188 16.28 -12.61 4.44
C GLY A 188 15.98 -11.11 4.40
N ALA A 189 15.75 -10.51 3.23
CA ALA A 189 15.43 -9.08 3.12
C ALA A 189 13.98 -8.77 3.54
N ALA A 190 13.07 -9.69 3.25
CA ALA A 190 11.66 -9.59 3.64
C ALA A 190 11.46 -9.68 5.16
N ASP A 191 12.27 -10.49 5.84
CA ASP A 191 12.08 -10.84 7.25
C ASP A 191 12.30 -9.64 8.17
N TRP A 192 13.38 -8.89 7.95
CA TRP A 192 13.68 -7.68 8.72
C TRP A 192 12.71 -6.54 8.41
N ALA A 193 12.32 -6.37 7.14
CA ALA A 193 11.35 -5.37 6.74
C ALA A 193 9.97 -5.65 7.35
N ALA A 194 9.48 -6.90 7.28
CA ALA A 194 8.21 -7.31 7.88
C ALA A 194 8.24 -7.18 9.41
N LEU A 195 9.34 -7.55 10.07
CA LEU A 195 9.50 -7.41 11.51
C LEU A 195 9.44 -5.93 11.96
N LEU A 196 10.19 -5.04 11.29
CA LEU A 196 10.18 -3.62 11.58
C LEU A 196 8.80 -2.99 11.31
N TYR A 197 8.15 -3.41 10.22
CA TYR A 197 6.81 -2.95 9.87
C TYR A 197 5.80 -3.27 10.98
N VAL A 198 5.81 -4.52 11.44
CA VAL A 198 4.88 -5.01 12.46
C VAL A 198 5.17 -4.41 13.83
N LEU A 199 6.43 -4.06 14.13
CA LEU A 199 6.79 -3.33 15.34
C LEU A 199 6.40 -1.84 15.29
N ALA A 200 6.38 -1.21 14.12
CA ALA A 200 6.09 0.21 13.97
C ALA A 200 4.60 0.57 14.04
N VAL A 201 3.70 -0.33 13.65
CA VAL A 201 2.24 -0.08 13.58
C VAL A 201 1.56 0.01 14.96
N PRO A 202 1.84 -0.86 15.94
CA PRO A 202 1.24 -0.80 17.28
C PRO A 202 1.45 0.53 18.02
N PRO A 203 2.66 1.13 18.08
CA PRO A 203 2.84 2.43 18.74
C PRO A 203 2.08 3.54 18.01
N LEU A 204 1.94 3.47 16.67
CA LEU A 204 1.17 4.44 15.90
C LEU A 204 -0.34 4.33 16.15
N VAL A 205 -0.88 3.11 16.27
CA VAL A 205 -2.30 2.87 16.57
C VAL A 205 -2.63 3.25 18.01
N THR A 206 -1.76 2.89 18.97
CA THR A 206 -1.90 3.29 20.38
C THR A 206 -1.76 4.79 20.54
N TRP A 207 -0.80 5.42 19.84
CA TRP A 207 -0.75 6.86 19.62
C TRP A 207 -2.14 7.29 19.18
N ALA A 208 -2.62 6.99 17.97
CA ALA A 208 -3.88 7.51 17.44
C ALA A 208 -5.15 7.33 18.31
N THR A 209 -5.14 6.43 19.29
CA THR A 209 -6.27 6.13 20.18
C THR A 209 -6.13 6.69 21.60
N LEU A 210 -4.96 7.23 21.99
CA LEU A 210 -4.72 7.89 23.27
C LEU A 210 -5.57 9.18 23.39
N GLY A 211 -6.65 9.11 24.18
CA GLY A 211 -7.51 10.27 24.49
C GLY A 211 -8.87 9.94 25.12
N ASN A 212 -9.42 8.74 24.94
CA ASN A 212 -10.78 8.41 25.40
C ASN A 212 -10.80 7.14 26.28
N ARG A 213 -11.39 7.17 27.48
CA ARG A 213 -11.35 6.04 28.44
C ARG A 213 -11.97 4.75 27.89
N ALA A 214 -13.06 4.84 27.10
CA ALA A 214 -13.66 3.70 26.42
C ALA A 214 -12.85 3.21 25.20
N LYS A 215 -12.16 4.12 24.51
CA LYS A 215 -11.29 3.80 23.35
C LYS A 215 -9.97 3.15 23.79
N ARG A 216 -9.53 3.36 25.03
CA ARG A 216 -8.39 2.67 25.64
C ARG A 216 -8.58 1.16 25.79
N ARG A 217 -9.82 0.67 25.99
CA ARG A 217 -10.09 -0.78 26.09
C ARG A 217 -9.98 -1.49 24.74
N LEU A 218 -10.48 -0.86 23.67
CA LEU A 218 -10.29 -1.34 22.29
C LEU A 218 -8.83 -1.21 21.84
N ALA A 219 -8.17 -0.11 22.20
CA ALA A 219 -6.74 0.06 21.93
C ALA A 219 -5.87 -0.95 22.69
N ALA A 220 -6.22 -1.30 23.93
CA ALA A 220 -5.54 -2.34 24.69
C ALA A 220 -5.74 -3.71 24.05
N GLY A 221 -6.97 -4.08 23.67
CA GLY A 221 -7.24 -5.35 22.99
C GLY A 221 -6.61 -5.45 21.60
N MET A 222 -6.56 -4.35 20.83
CA MET A 222 -5.88 -4.30 19.54
C MET A 222 -4.36 -4.27 19.69
N ALA A 223 -3.82 -3.60 20.71
CA ALA A 223 -2.40 -3.60 21.01
C ALA A 223 -1.94 -4.99 21.46
N GLU A 224 -2.70 -5.67 22.32
CA GLU A 224 -2.48 -7.07 22.67
C GLU A 224 -2.55 -7.97 21.44
N ALA A 225 -3.61 -7.89 20.62
CA ALA A 225 -3.73 -8.68 19.40
C ALA A 225 -2.59 -8.42 18.40
N SER A 226 -2.15 -7.17 18.26
CA SER A 226 -1.00 -6.81 17.43
C SER A 226 0.33 -7.30 18.02
N GLY A 227 0.44 -7.33 19.36
CA GLY A 227 1.55 -7.92 20.09
C GLY A 227 1.60 -9.41 19.85
N TRP A 228 0.48 -10.12 19.95
CA TRP A 228 0.35 -11.53 19.61
C TRP A 228 0.71 -11.79 18.15
N LEU A 229 0.25 -10.97 17.20
CA LEU A 229 0.64 -11.09 15.79
C LEU A 229 2.14 -10.85 15.58
N ALA A 230 2.72 -9.88 16.29
CA ALA A 230 4.16 -9.63 16.26
C ALA A 230 4.96 -10.79 16.88
N THR A 231 4.48 -11.36 17.98
CA THR A 231 5.09 -12.52 18.64
C THR A 231 4.95 -13.76 17.77
N VAL A 232 3.77 -14.04 17.22
CA VAL A 232 3.52 -15.17 16.32
C VAL A 232 4.35 -15.02 15.06
N LEU A 233 4.42 -13.83 14.46
CA LEU A 233 5.26 -13.60 13.29
C LEU A 233 6.75 -13.72 13.64
N ALA A 234 7.19 -13.19 14.78
CA ALA A 234 8.57 -13.36 15.26
C ALA A 234 8.90 -14.83 15.55
N VAL A 235 7.95 -15.60 16.09
CA VAL A 235 8.08 -17.05 16.32
C VAL A 235 8.08 -17.82 15.01
N VAL A 236 7.26 -17.45 14.02
CA VAL A 236 7.27 -18.04 12.67
C VAL A 236 8.61 -17.75 11.98
N LEU A 237 9.12 -16.52 12.06
CA LEU A 237 10.43 -16.15 11.53
C LEU A 237 11.58 -16.85 12.28
N ALA A 238 11.46 -17.04 13.59
CA ALA A 238 12.44 -17.76 14.40
C ALA A 238 12.41 -19.28 14.16
N GLY A 239 11.22 -19.88 14.03
CA GLY A 239 11.01 -21.29 13.71
C GLY A 239 11.39 -21.64 12.27
N CYS A 240 11.31 -20.68 11.34
CA CYS A 240 11.84 -20.87 10.00
C CYS A 240 13.38 -20.80 9.91
N ARG A 241 14.09 -20.31 10.94
CA ARG A 241 15.57 -20.40 11.03
C ARG A 241 16.04 -21.80 11.42
N THR A 242 15.18 -22.65 11.96
CA THR A 242 15.46 -24.08 12.15
C THR A 242 15.05 -24.86 10.91
N GLY A 243 15.69 -24.58 9.77
CA GLY A 243 15.74 -25.56 8.68
C GLY A 243 16.44 -26.83 9.18
N PRO A 244 16.17 -28.02 8.58
CA PRO A 244 16.85 -29.24 8.98
C PRO A 244 18.37 -29.01 8.98
N PRO A 245 19.12 -29.57 9.95
CA PRO A 245 20.55 -29.35 10.05
C PRO A 245 21.20 -29.63 8.69
N PRO A 246 22.24 -28.87 8.29
CA PRO A 246 22.92 -29.14 7.04
C PRO A 246 23.28 -30.62 7.03
N ALA A 247 22.84 -31.32 5.98
CA ALA A 247 23.20 -32.71 5.79
C ALA A 247 24.73 -32.80 5.97
N GLY A 248 25.15 -33.43 7.06
CA GLY A 248 26.57 -33.64 7.35
C GLY A 248 27.24 -34.21 6.11
N PRO A 249 28.55 -33.97 5.92
CA PRO A 249 29.24 -34.30 4.68
C PRO A 249 28.89 -35.74 4.31
N ARG A 250 28.17 -35.91 3.19
CA ARG A 250 27.84 -37.23 2.65
C ARG A 250 29.19 -37.91 2.45
N ARG A 251 29.53 -38.85 3.34
CA ARG A 251 30.61 -39.80 3.09
C ARG A 251 30.22 -40.52 1.81
N SER A 252 30.87 -40.14 0.71
CA SER A 252 30.71 -40.77 -0.59
C SER A 252 31.31 -42.17 -0.51
N TRP A 253 30.47 -43.15 -0.16
CA TRP A 253 30.80 -44.57 -0.17
C TRP A 253 30.63 -45.23 -1.55
N TRP A 254 30.70 -44.45 -2.63
CA TRP A 254 30.69 -44.97 -4.00
C TRP A 254 32.13 -44.91 -4.52
N VAL A 255 32.88 -45.98 -4.26
CA VAL A 255 33.12 -47.08 -5.21
C VAL A 255 34.05 -46.59 -6.32
N CYS A 256 35.34 -46.94 -6.13
CA CYS A 256 36.29 -47.11 -7.21
C CYS A 256 35.70 -48.07 -8.24
N SER A 257 35.36 -47.56 -9.44
CA SER A 257 35.28 -48.41 -10.62
C SER A 257 36.41 -48.00 -11.56
N SER A 258 37.37 -48.91 -11.67
CA SER A 258 38.50 -48.89 -12.58
C SER A 258 38.03 -48.96 -14.03
N SER A 259 38.46 -48.01 -14.85
CA SER A 259 38.42 -48.10 -16.32
C SER A 259 39.86 -47.95 -16.85
N PRO A 260 40.44 -48.98 -17.49
CA PRO A 260 41.79 -48.94 -18.02
C PRO A 260 41.77 -48.48 -19.48
N SER A 261 42.22 -47.26 -19.75
CA SER A 261 42.76 -46.86 -21.08
C SER A 261 43.07 -45.37 -21.11
N ARG A 262 44.27 -44.99 -20.64
CA ARG A 262 45.02 -43.82 -21.13
C ARG A 262 46.46 -43.87 -20.58
N PRO A 263 47.49 -43.67 -21.42
CA PRO A 263 48.88 -43.65 -20.97
C PRO A 263 49.20 -42.39 -20.13
N PRO A 264 50.24 -42.42 -19.29
CA PRO A 264 50.51 -41.39 -18.28
C PRO A 264 51.04 -40.09 -18.89
N ASN A 265 50.48 -38.97 -18.45
CA ASN A 265 51.02 -37.62 -18.66
C ASN A 265 52.05 -37.32 -17.55
N PRO A 266 53.32 -37.00 -17.84
CA PRO A 266 54.37 -36.84 -16.84
C PRO A 266 54.36 -35.50 -16.05
N ASP A 267 53.45 -34.56 -16.33
CA ASP A 267 53.61 -33.17 -15.84
C ASP A 267 52.54 -32.66 -14.84
N ALA A 268 51.77 -33.52 -14.18
CA ALA A 268 50.84 -33.07 -13.14
C ALA A 268 51.53 -32.95 -11.77
N GLY A 269 52.11 -31.76 -11.54
CA GLY A 269 52.78 -31.35 -10.32
C GLY A 269 52.00 -31.62 -9.03
N ALA A 270 52.77 -31.98 -8.01
CA ALA A 270 52.34 -32.39 -6.69
C ALA A 270 51.53 -31.33 -5.92
N CYS A 271 50.49 -31.82 -5.26
CA CYS A 271 49.65 -31.12 -4.28
C CYS A 271 50.45 -30.86 -2.98
N PRO A 272 50.60 -29.62 -2.49
CA PRO A 272 51.30 -29.36 -1.24
C PRO A 272 50.30 -29.30 -0.07
N TRP A 273 50.15 -30.41 0.65
CA TRP A 273 49.67 -30.38 2.05
C TRP A 273 50.84 -30.72 2.97
N ARG A 274 51.46 -29.70 3.57
CA ARG A 274 52.37 -29.87 4.71
C ARG A 274 51.91 -29.05 5.91
N ARG A 275 51.97 -29.74 7.05
CA ARG A 275 51.44 -29.48 8.39
C ARG A 275 52.15 -28.30 9.09
N GLY A 276 51.47 -27.70 10.07
CA GLY A 276 52.09 -26.95 11.17
C GLY A 276 51.05 -26.39 12.13
N CYS A 277 51.07 -26.91 13.36
CA CYS A 277 50.40 -26.57 14.63
C CYS A 277 49.34 -25.46 14.68
#